data_AF-B8MSV7-F1
#
_entry.id   AF-B8MSV7-F1
#
_cell.length_a   1.000
_cell.length_b   1.000
_cell.length_c   1.000
_cell.angle_alpha   90.00
_cell.angle_beta   90.00
_cell.angle_gamma   90.00
#
_symmetry.space_group_name_H-M   'P 1'
#
loop_
_entity.id
_entity.type
_entity.pdbx_description
1 polymer ?
#
loop_
_entity_poly.entity_id
_entity_poly.type
_entity_poly.pdbx_seq_one_letter_code
_entity_poly.pdbx_strand_id
1 'polypeptide(L)'
;MNLEALDRSASQFGFSEWGSVIQTFITCAFNSPGGVINVNLTQTYDYIPPTVSWARLYTYLGTNFLDRNKKTRASLWWGESALSNYYVALTRVMQDIRENTTASGNAAIRKGTVYFAPNNNSTINIKNLEFFNIDFRFIIDYGLGRFDVITPGNGNESTITELDQAKKYPDVWTIVDSLAKSAYSVVLTDLGQIQTKSNFLSDVDDLEYFTSSFASIGQHWANAHPGPEAKVDYLTAKNETGPLGTTPSIIAKAQDYGRAMTWYSRIVVYCS
;
A
#
# COMPACT_ATOMS: atom_id res chain seq x y z
N MET A 1 9.52 29.29 0.48
CA MET A 1 9.05 27.90 0.71
C MET A 1 10.13 27.21 1.53
N ASN A 2 9.85 26.86 2.79
CA ASN A 2 10.83 26.17 3.64
C ASN A 2 10.68 24.67 3.44
N LEU A 3 11.64 24.04 2.76
CA LEU A 3 11.64 22.60 2.46
C LEU A 3 11.73 21.73 3.72
N GLU A 4 12.28 22.24 4.83
CA GLU A 4 12.40 21.49 6.09
C GLU A 4 11.09 21.39 6.88
N ALA A 5 10.10 22.25 6.58
CA ALA A 5 8.75 22.14 7.14
C ALA A 5 7.87 21.14 6.36
N LEU A 6 8.45 20.49 5.34
CA LEU A 6 7.83 19.50 4.47
C LEU A 6 8.48 18.17 4.83
N ASP A 7 7.70 17.14 5.14
CA ASP A 7 8.23 15.79 5.48
C ASP A 7 8.88 15.07 4.26
N ARG A 8 9.34 15.82 3.25
CA ARG A 8 9.93 15.33 1.99
C ARG A 8 11.15 16.16 1.61
N SER A 9 12.18 15.45 1.19
CA SER A 9 13.40 16.04 0.62
C SER A 9 13.17 16.60 -0.79
N ALA A 10 14.01 17.54 -1.20
CA ALA A 10 14.01 18.08 -2.57
C ALA A 10 14.19 16.98 -3.63
N SER A 11 14.91 15.90 -3.31
CA SER A 11 15.06 14.75 -4.20
C SER A 11 13.71 14.12 -4.52
N GLN A 12 12.90 13.85 -3.48
CA GLN A 12 11.57 13.25 -3.60
C GLN A 12 10.59 14.14 -4.38
N PHE A 13 10.68 15.47 -4.26
CA PHE A 13 9.88 16.41 -5.04
C PHE A 13 10.10 16.29 -6.54
N GLY A 14 11.33 15.97 -6.96
CA GLY A 14 11.62 15.73 -8.37
C GLY A 14 10.79 14.58 -8.95
N PHE A 15 10.39 13.60 -8.11
CA PHE A 15 9.62 12.44 -8.54
C PHE A 15 8.10 12.69 -8.56
N SER A 16 7.57 13.32 -7.50
CA SER A 16 6.17 13.73 -7.41
C SER A 16 6.03 14.73 -6.26
N GLU A 17 5.06 15.65 -6.33
CA GLU A 17 4.74 16.56 -5.21
C GLU A 17 4.14 15.80 -4.01
N TRP A 18 3.43 14.70 -4.28
CA TRP A 18 2.83 13.83 -3.28
C TRP A 18 3.63 12.57 -3.04
N GLY A 19 3.65 12.13 -1.79
CA GLY A 19 4.30 10.90 -1.35
C GLY A 19 3.37 10.08 -0.50
N SER A 20 3.61 8.78 -0.44
CA SER A 20 3.01 7.92 0.57
C SER A 20 4.08 7.12 1.29
N VAL A 21 3.81 6.75 2.53
CA VAL A 21 4.64 5.83 3.30
C VAL A 21 3.71 4.80 3.89
N ILE A 22 3.96 3.53 3.58
CA ILE A 22 3.22 2.41 4.18
C ILE A 22 4.01 1.90 5.37
N GLN A 23 3.40 1.90 6.54
CA GLN A 23 3.91 1.27 7.75
C GLN A 23 3.07 0.03 8.05
N THR A 24 3.72 -1.09 8.28
CA THR A 24 3.05 -2.35 8.61
C THR A 24 3.51 -2.83 9.97
N PHE A 25 2.56 -3.22 10.81
CA PHE A 25 2.77 -3.76 12.14
C PHE A 25 2.26 -5.19 12.17
N ILE A 26 3.13 -6.14 12.50
CA ILE A 26 2.80 -7.55 12.59
C ILE A 26 3.13 -8.03 13.99
N THR A 27 2.17 -8.70 14.63
CA THR A 27 2.39 -9.43 15.87
C THR A 27 2.16 -10.91 15.60
N CYS A 28 3.18 -11.72 15.88
CA CYS A 28 3.14 -13.17 15.80
C CYS A 28 3.24 -13.75 17.21
N ALA A 29 2.34 -14.66 17.57
CA ALA A 29 2.45 -15.46 18.79
C ALA A 29 2.71 -16.93 18.42
N PHE A 30 3.63 -17.58 19.13
CA PHE A 30 3.82 -19.03 19.04
C PHE A 30 4.05 -19.64 20.42
N ASN A 31 3.56 -20.87 20.59
CA ASN A 31 3.72 -21.59 21.85
C ASN A 31 5.10 -22.25 21.89
N SER A 32 5.82 -22.07 23.00
CA SER A 32 7.04 -22.79 23.32
C SER A 32 6.84 -23.57 24.62
N PRO A 33 7.68 -24.57 24.93
CA PRO A 33 7.66 -25.25 26.23
C PRO A 33 7.79 -24.30 27.44
N GLY A 34 8.37 -23.10 27.24
CA GLY A 34 8.51 -22.06 28.27
C GLY A 34 7.37 -21.02 28.30
N GLY A 35 6.32 -21.18 27.51
CA GLY A 35 5.20 -20.24 27.39
C GLY A 35 5.05 -19.61 26.01
N VAL A 36 4.14 -18.63 25.90
CA VAL A 36 3.86 -17.92 24.63
C VAL A 36 4.95 -16.90 24.36
N ILE A 37 5.61 -17.00 23.20
CA ILE A 37 6.55 -16.00 22.72
C ILE A 37 5.84 -15.10 21.72
N ASN A 38 5.92 -13.78 21.94
CA ASN A 38 5.39 -12.77 21.04
C ASN A 38 6.53 -12.09 20.28
N VAL A 39 6.41 -12.00 18.96
CA VAL A 39 7.33 -11.30 18.08
C VAL A 39 6.57 -10.16 17.40
N ASN A 40 7.03 -8.93 17.64
CA ASN A 40 6.51 -7.74 16.99
C ASN A 40 7.48 -7.29 15.90
N LEU A 41 7.00 -7.20 14.66
CA LEU A 41 7.74 -6.70 13.52
C LEU A 41 7.08 -5.41 13.02
N THR A 42 7.90 -4.41 12.73
CA THR A 42 7.46 -3.19 12.05
C THR A 42 8.29 -3.01 10.79
N GLN A 43 7.60 -2.80 9.69
CA GLN A 43 8.19 -2.54 8.38
C GLN A 43 7.69 -1.20 7.85
N THR A 44 8.55 -0.51 7.10
CA THR A 44 8.15 0.67 6.33
C THR A 44 8.51 0.46 4.87
N TYR A 45 7.57 0.79 3.99
CA TYR A 45 7.80 0.88 2.54
C TYR A 45 7.54 2.32 2.09
N ASP A 46 8.60 2.93 1.57
CA ASP A 46 8.55 4.20 0.83
C ASP A 46 9.19 3.95 -0.53
N TYR A 47 8.39 4.06 -1.59
CA TYR A 47 8.85 3.80 -2.95
C TYR A 47 9.89 4.83 -3.42
N ILE A 48 9.73 6.08 -2.98
CA ILE A 48 10.61 7.20 -3.29
C ILE A 48 11.26 7.66 -1.98
N PRO A 49 12.21 6.89 -1.41
CA PRO A 49 12.81 7.24 -0.13
C PRO A 49 13.66 8.52 -0.24
N PRO A 50 13.93 9.23 0.86
CA PRO A 50 14.74 10.47 0.84
C PRO A 50 16.14 10.31 0.24
N THR A 51 16.67 9.10 0.26
CA THR A 51 18.00 8.75 -0.27
C THR A 51 18.05 8.56 -1.78
N VAL A 52 16.90 8.59 -2.48
CA VAL A 52 16.87 8.41 -3.93
C VAL A 52 17.48 9.62 -4.65
N SER A 53 18.29 9.38 -5.69
CA SER A 53 18.91 10.42 -6.51
C SER A 53 18.02 10.81 -7.69
N TRP A 54 18.02 12.10 -8.07
CA TRP A 54 17.40 12.61 -9.30
C TRP A 54 17.93 11.94 -10.57
N ALA A 55 19.13 11.36 -10.55
CA ALA A 55 19.64 10.57 -11.68
C ALA A 55 18.75 9.36 -12.04
N ARG A 56 17.79 9.01 -11.17
CA ARG A 56 16.85 7.90 -11.34
C ARG A 56 15.44 8.34 -11.76
N LEU A 57 15.23 9.61 -12.08
CA LEU A 57 13.96 10.06 -12.65
C LEU A 57 13.59 9.24 -13.88
N TYR A 58 12.29 8.97 -14.06
CA TYR A 58 11.75 8.19 -15.17
C TYR A 58 12.27 6.74 -15.25
N THR A 59 12.81 6.23 -14.14
CA THR A 59 13.24 4.83 -14.03
C THR A 59 12.53 4.15 -12.88
N TYR A 60 12.47 2.82 -12.98
CA TYR A 60 12.06 1.97 -11.89
C TYR A 60 13.06 2.07 -10.73
N LEU A 61 12.55 2.40 -9.54
CA LEU A 61 13.40 2.66 -8.37
C LEU A 61 13.89 1.40 -7.65
N GLY A 62 13.14 0.30 -7.68
CA GLY A 62 13.56 -0.96 -7.06
C GLY A 62 14.18 -0.77 -5.67
N THR A 63 13.48 -0.08 -4.79
CA THR A 63 13.90 0.17 -3.41
C THR A 63 13.22 -0.83 -2.47
N ASN A 64 13.87 -1.19 -1.37
CA ASN A 64 13.31 -1.95 -0.24
C ASN A 64 12.98 -3.45 -0.42
N PHE A 65 13.09 -4.03 -1.62
CA PHE A 65 13.01 -5.50 -1.81
C PHE A 65 14.41 -6.12 -1.95
N LEU A 66 14.67 -7.18 -1.18
CA LEU A 66 15.97 -7.85 -1.13
C LEU A 66 16.19 -8.85 -2.27
N ASP A 67 15.13 -9.40 -2.87
CA ASP A 67 15.22 -10.35 -3.99
C ASP A 67 14.01 -10.18 -4.92
N ARG A 68 14.25 -10.26 -6.23
CA ARG A 68 13.33 -9.86 -7.32
C ARG A 68 13.28 -10.87 -8.45
N ASN A 69 13.56 -12.14 -8.17
CA ASN A 69 13.59 -13.13 -9.24
C ASN A 69 12.19 -13.47 -9.77
N LYS A 70 11.87 -13.05 -11.00
CA LYS A 70 10.57 -13.29 -11.64
C LYS A 70 10.19 -14.78 -11.81
N LYS A 71 11.18 -15.69 -11.77
CA LYS A 71 11.00 -17.15 -11.95
C LYS A 71 10.99 -17.91 -10.63
N THR A 72 11.86 -17.57 -9.69
CA THR A 72 11.99 -18.31 -8.41
C THR A 72 11.28 -17.62 -7.24
N ARG A 73 10.92 -16.35 -7.38
CA ARG A 73 10.19 -15.55 -6.39
C ARG A 73 9.05 -14.74 -7.03
N ALA A 74 8.27 -15.39 -7.90
CA ALA A 74 7.24 -14.73 -8.69
C ALA A 74 6.23 -13.95 -7.82
N SER A 75 5.78 -14.50 -6.70
CA SER A 75 4.86 -13.80 -5.81
C SER A 75 5.43 -12.50 -5.23
N LEU A 76 6.70 -12.45 -4.83
CA LEU A 76 7.31 -11.21 -4.34
C LEU A 76 7.59 -10.22 -5.48
N TRP A 77 7.93 -10.71 -6.68
CA TRP A 77 8.08 -9.88 -7.88
C TRP A 77 6.76 -9.19 -8.27
N TRP A 78 5.65 -9.94 -8.25
CA TRP A 78 4.31 -9.39 -8.46
C TRP A 78 3.87 -8.48 -7.31
N GLY A 79 4.23 -8.81 -6.07
CA GLY A 79 3.96 -7.99 -4.90
C GLY A 79 4.65 -6.62 -4.95
N GLU A 80 5.93 -6.58 -5.34
CA GLU A 80 6.66 -5.32 -5.57
C GLU A 80 6.03 -4.52 -6.72
N SER A 81 5.58 -5.21 -7.78
CA SER A 81 4.88 -4.60 -8.91
C SER A 81 3.58 -3.93 -8.46
N ALA A 82 2.74 -4.64 -7.71
CA ALA A 82 1.48 -4.09 -7.20
C ALA A 82 1.72 -2.91 -6.25
N LEU A 83 2.65 -3.04 -5.30
CA LEU A 83 2.99 -1.98 -4.35
C LEU A 83 3.44 -0.69 -5.06
N SER A 84 4.35 -0.80 -6.02
CA SER A 84 4.85 0.39 -6.72
C SER A 84 3.80 1.00 -7.65
N ASN A 85 2.99 0.20 -8.36
CA ASN A 85 1.92 0.70 -9.23
C ASN A 85 0.87 1.46 -8.42
N TYR A 86 0.35 0.87 -7.35
CA TYR A 86 -0.66 1.53 -6.53
C TYR A 86 -0.09 2.70 -5.73
N TYR A 87 1.21 2.68 -5.38
CA TYR A 87 1.88 3.84 -4.81
C TYR A 87 1.85 5.01 -5.78
N VAL A 88 2.35 4.83 -7.00
CA VAL A 88 2.45 5.94 -7.96
C VAL A 88 1.06 6.43 -8.35
N ALA A 89 0.08 5.53 -8.49
CA ALA A 89 -1.31 5.87 -8.73
C ALA A 89 -1.88 6.74 -7.61
N LEU A 90 -1.70 6.35 -6.35
CA LEU A 90 -2.18 7.12 -5.20
C LEU A 90 -1.55 8.52 -5.16
N THR A 91 -0.23 8.60 -5.35
CA THR A 91 0.46 9.89 -5.33
C THR A 91 0.00 10.80 -6.47
N ARG A 92 -0.24 10.26 -7.66
CA ARG A 92 -0.75 11.04 -8.79
C ARG A 92 -2.18 11.52 -8.54
N VAL A 93 -3.08 10.65 -8.08
CA VAL A 93 -4.47 11.02 -7.81
C VAL A 93 -4.56 12.09 -6.72
N MET A 94 -3.76 11.98 -5.66
CA MET A 94 -3.73 13.05 -4.63
C MET A 94 -3.20 14.37 -5.20
N GLN A 95 -2.25 14.32 -6.13
CA GLN A 95 -1.78 15.51 -6.84
C GLN A 95 -2.90 16.13 -7.67
N ASP A 96 -3.62 15.34 -8.47
CA ASP A 96 -4.76 15.81 -9.26
C ASP A 96 -5.87 16.42 -8.37
N ILE A 97 -6.19 15.76 -7.25
CA ILE A 97 -7.19 16.26 -6.29
C ILE A 97 -6.78 17.64 -5.76
N ARG A 98 -5.51 17.82 -5.38
CA ARG A 98 -4.99 19.10 -4.89
C ARG A 98 -4.99 20.17 -5.98
N GLU A 99 -4.49 19.86 -7.17
CA GLU A 99 -4.46 20.77 -8.33
C GLU A 99 -5.88 21.26 -8.64
N ASN A 100 -6.86 20.35 -8.72
CA ASN A 100 -8.26 20.71 -8.98
C ASN A 100 -8.91 21.53 -7.86
N THR A 101 -8.64 21.18 -6.60
CA THR A 101 -9.20 21.89 -5.44
C THR A 101 -8.66 23.33 -5.37
N THR A 102 -7.35 23.50 -5.54
CA THR A 102 -6.70 24.82 -5.50
C THR A 102 -7.03 25.68 -6.71
N ALA A 103 -7.12 25.11 -7.91
CA ALA A 103 -7.57 25.82 -9.12
C ALA A 103 -9.00 26.38 -8.97
N SER A 104 -9.83 25.72 -8.15
CA SER A 104 -11.18 26.16 -7.80
C SER A 104 -11.21 27.20 -6.67
N GLY A 105 -10.06 27.67 -6.18
CA GLY A 105 -9.94 28.63 -5.08
C GLY A 105 -10.20 28.03 -3.69
N ASN A 106 -10.30 26.72 -3.57
CA ASN A 106 -10.56 26.04 -2.30
C ASN A 106 -9.26 25.62 -1.60
N ALA A 107 -9.32 25.53 -0.27
CA ALA A 107 -8.28 24.93 0.54
C ALA A 107 -8.14 23.44 0.22
N ALA A 108 -6.91 22.98 0.06
CA ALA A 108 -6.62 21.59 -0.32
C ALA A 108 -6.06 20.77 0.84
N ILE A 109 -6.11 19.45 0.66
CA ILE A 109 -5.47 18.52 1.60
C ILE A 109 -3.95 18.75 1.56
N ARG A 110 -3.39 18.82 2.76
CA ARG A 110 -1.95 18.90 2.98
C ARG A 110 -1.37 17.54 3.34
N LYS A 111 -2.02 16.81 4.23
CA LYS A 111 -1.51 15.54 4.75
C LYS A 111 -2.66 14.66 5.22
N GLY A 112 -2.46 13.36 5.26
CA GLY A 112 -3.40 12.44 5.86
C GLY A 112 -2.81 11.09 6.20
N THR A 113 -3.63 10.29 6.86
CA THR A 113 -3.34 8.91 7.23
C THR A 113 -4.60 8.09 7.06
N VAL A 114 -4.43 6.87 6.58
CA VAL A 114 -5.46 5.83 6.55
C VAL A 114 -4.89 4.62 7.24
N TYR A 115 -5.60 4.12 8.24
CA TYR A 115 -5.30 2.93 9.01
C TYR A 115 -6.17 1.79 8.51
N PHE A 116 -5.58 0.60 8.40
CA PHE A 116 -6.25 -0.61 7.94
C PHE A 116 -6.02 -1.74 8.92
N ALA A 117 -7.10 -2.40 9.31
CA ALA A 117 -7.09 -3.63 10.09
C ALA A 117 -7.91 -4.70 9.33
N PRO A 118 -7.40 -5.93 9.11
CA PRO A 118 -8.14 -6.98 8.44
C PRO A 118 -9.41 -7.24 9.23
N ASN A 119 -10.54 -7.36 8.54
CA ASN A 119 -11.78 -7.71 9.19
C ASN A 119 -11.64 -9.09 9.89
N ASN A 120 -12.37 -9.29 10.99
CA ASN A 120 -12.37 -10.52 11.76
C ASN A 120 -13.01 -11.70 11.00
N ASN A 121 -13.69 -11.43 9.89
CA ASN A 121 -14.29 -12.46 9.07
C ASN A 121 -13.26 -13.13 8.14
N SER A 122 -12.83 -14.34 8.49
CA SER A 122 -11.83 -15.13 7.76
C SER A 122 -12.28 -15.60 6.37
N THR A 123 -13.54 -15.42 5.99
CA THR A 123 -14.08 -15.84 4.67
C THR A 123 -14.20 -14.69 3.67
N ILE A 124 -13.93 -13.44 4.07
CA ILE A 124 -13.99 -12.31 3.14
C ILE A 124 -12.86 -12.44 2.10
N ASN A 125 -13.26 -12.49 0.84
CA ASN A 125 -12.33 -12.48 -0.29
C ASN A 125 -11.60 -11.12 -0.35
N ILE A 126 -10.28 -11.15 -0.58
CA ILE A 126 -9.42 -9.96 -0.62
C ILE A 126 -9.82 -8.93 -1.68
N LYS A 127 -10.56 -9.30 -2.73
CA LYS A 127 -11.10 -8.37 -3.73
C LYS A 127 -12.21 -7.48 -3.17
N ASN A 128 -12.85 -7.86 -2.07
CA ASN A 128 -13.93 -7.07 -1.47
C ASN A 128 -13.38 -5.80 -0.78
N LEU A 129 -14.01 -4.65 -1.00
CA LEU A 129 -13.67 -3.38 -0.33
C LEU A 129 -13.91 -3.44 1.20
N GLU A 130 -14.72 -4.38 1.68
CA GLU A 130 -14.94 -4.67 3.11
C GLU A 130 -13.86 -5.55 3.76
N PHE A 131 -12.77 -5.85 3.04
CA PHE A 131 -11.69 -6.67 3.56
C PHE A 131 -11.01 -6.04 4.79
N PHE A 132 -10.92 -4.71 4.83
CA PHE A 132 -10.35 -3.95 5.94
C PHE A 132 -11.40 -3.14 6.67
N ASN A 133 -11.32 -3.16 8.00
CA ASN A 133 -11.82 -2.06 8.82
C ASN A 133 -10.83 -0.89 8.69
N ILE A 134 -11.36 0.33 8.58
CA ILE A 134 -10.54 1.51 8.33
C ILE A 134 -10.75 2.60 9.37
N ASP A 135 -9.76 3.47 9.46
CA ASP A 135 -9.85 4.73 10.20
C ASP A 135 -8.92 5.75 9.53
N PHE A 136 -9.34 7.00 9.36
CA PHE A 136 -8.59 7.96 8.55
C PHE A 136 -8.61 9.38 9.11
N ARG A 137 -7.58 10.17 8.82
CA ARG A 137 -7.57 11.61 9.06
C ARG A 137 -6.87 12.32 7.92
N PHE A 138 -7.45 13.40 7.41
CA PHE A 138 -6.80 14.29 6.44
C PHE A 138 -6.85 15.74 6.93
N ILE A 139 -5.71 16.41 6.95
CA ILE A 139 -5.56 17.81 7.28
C ILE A 139 -5.80 18.65 6.03
N ILE A 140 -6.72 19.60 6.12
CA ILE A 140 -6.93 20.67 5.14
C ILE A 140 -6.23 21.94 5.66
N ASP A 141 -5.47 22.60 4.79
CA ASP A 141 -4.80 23.86 5.11
C ASP A 141 -5.49 25.02 4.39
N TYR A 142 -6.14 25.90 5.14
CA TYR A 142 -6.80 27.11 4.63
C TYR A 142 -5.85 28.31 4.52
N GLY A 143 -4.58 28.13 4.88
CA GLY A 143 -3.59 29.18 4.97
C GLY A 143 -3.65 29.96 6.29
N LEU A 144 -2.63 30.79 6.52
CA LEU A 144 -2.51 31.68 7.69
C LEU A 144 -2.64 30.94 9.05
N GLY A 145 -2.22 29.67 9.10
CA GLY A 145 -2.29 28.84 10.31
C GLY A 145 -3.69 28.30 10.63
N ARG A 146 -4.65 28.37 9.70
CA ARG A 146 -5.99 27.79 9.85
C ARG A 146 -6.04 26.40 9.25
N PHE A 147 -6.34 25.41 10.08
CA PHE A 147 -6.42 24.00 9.70
C PHE A 147 -7.78 23.41 10.04
N ASP A 148 -8.22 22.44 9.25
CA ASP A 148 -9.32 21.53 9.57
C ASP A 148 -8.89 20.08 9.38
N VAL A 149 -9.64 19.15 9.95
CA VAL A 149 -9.37 17.71 9.88
C VAL A 149 -10.60 16.97 9.41
N ILE A 150 -10.50 16.35 8.24
CA ILE A 150 -11.45 15.34 7.80
C ILE A 150 -11.22 14.10 8.66
N THR A 151 -12.24 13.68 9.39
CA THR A 151 -12.26 12.43 10.18
C THR A 151 -13.36 11.51 9.65
N PRO A 152 -13.41 10.24 10.06
CA PRO A 152 -14.59 9.41 9.81
C PRO A 152 -15.79 10.11 10.48
N GLY A 153 -16.93 10.16 9.81
CA GLY A 153 -18.12 10.83 10.33
C GLY A 153 -18.64 10.19 11.62
N ASN A 154 -19.51 10.90 12.36
CA ASN A 154 -20.23 10.39 13.53
C ASN A 154 -21.31 9.34 13.20
N GLY A 155 -21.44 8.92 11.93
CA GLY A 155 -22.41 7.94 11.46
C GLY A 155 -21.84 7.14 10.30
N ASN A 156 -22.11 5.83 10.32
CA ASN A 156 -21.90 4.73 9.37
C ASN A 156 -20.68 4.70 8.42
N GLU A 157 -20.04 5.80 8.01
CA GLU A 157 -18.85 5.89 7.12
C GLU A 157 -17.62 5.20 7.73
N SER A 158 -17.70 3.88 7.83
CA SER A 158 -16.77 2.99 8.54
C SER A 158 -16.06 2.04 7.59
N THR A 159 -16.44 2.07 6.31
CA THR A 159 -16.00 1.13 5.29
C THR A 159 -15.49 1.85 4.04
N ILE A 160 -14.60 1.20 3.30
CA ILE A 160 -14.13 1.72 2.00
C ILE A 160 -15.28 1.77 0.99
N THR A 161 -16.22 0.83 1.04
CA THR A 161 -17.37 0.79 0.12
C THR A 161 -18.23 2.03 0.23
N GLU A 162 -18.59 2.46 1.44
CA GLU A 162 -19.41 3.65 1.63
C GLU A 162 -18.69 4.92 1.17
N LEU A 163 -17.39 5.02 1.46
CA LEU A 163 -16.56 6.15 1.05
C LEU A 163 -16.43 6.25 -0.48
N ASP A 164 -16.23 5.11 -1.16
CA ASP A 164 -16.14 5.04 -2.62
C ASP A 164 -17.50 5.32 -3.30
N GLN A 165 -18.60 4.75 -2.79
CA GLN A 165 -19.95 4.99 -3.32
C GLN A 165 -20.37 6.46 -3.17
N ALA A 166 -20.05 7.07 -2.03
CA ALA A 166 -20.32 8.48 -1.78
C ALA A 166 -19.33 9.42 -2.48
N LYS A 167 -18.28 8.89 -3.13
CA LYS A 167 -17.16 9.67 -3.68
C LYS A 167 -16.63 10.69 -2.68
N LYS A 168 -16.48 10.23 -1.42
CA LYS A 168 -16.14 11.09 -0.30
C LYS A 168 -14.77 11.72 -0.53
N TYR A 169 -14.63 13.01 -0.27
CA TYR A 169 -13.34 13.70 -0.40
C TYR A 169 -12.35 13.28 0.72
N PRO A 170 -11.07 12.99 0.42
CA PRO A 170 -10.50 12.79 -0.92
C PRO A 170 -10.94 11.47 -1.55
N ASP A 171 -11.35 11.49 -2.82
CA ASP A 171 -11.81 10.30 -3.54
C ASP A 171 -10.62 9.41 -3.96
N VAL A 172 -10.04 8.69 -3.00
CA VAL A 172 -8.86 7.81 -3.20
C VAL A 172 -9.06 6.38 -2.71
N TRP A 173 -10.27 6.06 -2.26
CA TRP A 173 -10.55 4.91 -1.38
C TRP A 173 -10.19 3.56 -2.01
N THR A 174 -10.54 3.34 -3.28
CA THR A 174 -10.20 2.10 -4.00
C THR A 174 -8.70 1.92 -4.21
N ILE A 175 -7.98 3.00 -4.49
CA ILE A 175 -6.53 2.97 -4.76
C ILE A 175 -5.77 2.73 -3.45
N VAL A 176 -6.15 3.43 -2.37
CA VAL A 176 -5.50 3.25 -1.06
C VAL A 176 -5.80 1.86 -0.48
N ASP A 177 -6.98 1.31 -0.72
CA ASP A 177 -7.32 -0.08 -0.38
C ASP A 177 -6.45 -1.08 -1.16
N SER A 178 -6.30 -0.90 -2.47
CA SER A 178 -5.45 -1.76 -3.30
C SER A 178 -3.98 -1.70 -2.89
N LEU A 179 -3.49 -0.51 -2.50
CA LEU A 179 -2.14 -0.33 -1.94
C LEU A 179 -1.97 -1.05 -0.59
N ALA A 180 -2.96 -0.94 0.31
CA ALA A 180 -2.96 -1.62 1.59
C ALA A 180 -2.99 -3.14 1.43
N LYS A 181 -3.81 -3.66 0.51
CA LYS A 181 -3.88 -5.09 0.17
C LYS A 181 -2.58 -5.59 -0.44
N SER A 182 -1.92 -4.76 -1.26
CA SER A 182 -0.59 -5.08 -1.80
C SER A 182 0.45 -5.24 -0.70
N ALA A 183 0.49 -4.31 0.26
CA ALA A 183 1.39 -4.41 1.41
C ALA A 183 1.07 -5.63 2.29
N TYR A 184 -0.21 -5.85 2.56
CA TYR A 184 -0.72 -7.00 3.31
C TYR A 184 -0.26 -8.33 2.69
N SER A 185 -0.52 -8.51 1.40
CA SER A 185 -0.18 -9.72 0.67
C SER A 185 1.32 -9.96 0.56
N VAL A 186 2.12 -8.91 0.33
CA VAL A 186 3.59 -9.00 0.35
C VAL A 186 4.08 -9.52 1.69
N VAL A 187 3.58 -8.95 2.78
CA VAL A 187 3.97 -9.32 4.15
C VAL A 187 3.58 -10.75 4.48
N LEU A 188 2.37 -11.17 4.14
CA LEU A 188 1.95 -12.56 4.35
C LEU A 188 2.81 -13.54 3.55
N THR A 189 3.11 -13.20 2.29
CA THR A 189 3.94 -14.01 1.41
C THR A 189 5.37 -14.13 1.93
N ASP A 190 5.96 -13.04 2.39
CA ASP A 190 7.32 -13.01 2.95
C ASP A 190 7.41 -13.79 4.27
N LEU A 191 6.37 -13.70 5.11
CA LEU A 191 6.29 -14.46 6.36
C LEU A 191 5.94 -15.94 6.18
N GLY A 192 5.59 -16.38 4.96
CA GLY A 192 5.22 -17.76 4.67
C GLY A 192 3.82 -18.15 5.18
N GLN A 193 2.88 -17.21 5.24
CA GLN A 193 1.51 -17.46 5.71
C GLN A 193 0.59 -17.86 4.56
N ILE A 194 0.05 -19.08 4.60
CA ILE A 194 -0.77 -19.66 3.52
C ILE A 194 -2.16 -20.17 3.93
N GLN A 195 -2.44 -20.34 5.23
CA GLN A 195 -3.60 -21.13 5.66
C GLN A 195 -4.73 -20.35 6.32
N THR A 196 -4.50 -19.12 6.79
CA THR A 196 -5.45 -18.47 7.72
C THR A 196 -6.17 -17.26 7.16
N LYS A 197 -5.67 -16.62 6.09
CA LYS A 197 -6.27 -15.41 5.52
C LYS A 197 -6.04 -15.30 4.00
N SER A 198 -7.00 -14.71 3.29
CA SER A 198 -6.92 -14.48 1.83
C SER A 198 -5.69 -13.66 1.47
N ASN A 199 -4.96 -14.08 0.43
CA ASN A 199 -3.72 -13.44 -0.04
C ASN A 199 -3.66 -13.54 -1.57
N PHE A 200 -3.75 -12.40 -2.27
CA PHE A 200 -3.78 -12.40 -3.73
C PHE A 200 -2.48 -12.87 -4.38
N LEU A 201 -1.36 -12.88 -3.66
CA LEU A 201 -0.07 -13.37 -4.19
C LEU A 201 0.06 -14.90 -4.17
N SER A 202 -0.95 -15.62 -3.66
CA SER A 202 -1.03 -17.08 -3.69
C SER A 202 -2.17 -17.61 -4.58
N ASP A 203 -2.98 -16.73 -5.16
CA ASP A 203 -4.14 -17.09 -5.97
C ASP A 203 -4.09 -16.37 -7.33
N VAL A 204 -4.37 -17.11 -8.41
CA VAL A 204 -4.25 -16.60 -9.78
C VAL A 204 -5.34 -15.58 -10.10
N ASP A 205 -6.59 -15.87 -9.72
CA ASP A 205 -7.74 -15.04 -10.06
C ASP A 205 -7.70 -13.72 -9.28
N ASP A 206 -7.26 -13.78 -8.03
CA ASP A 206 -7.06 -12.59 -7.21
C ASP A 206 -5.88 -11.75 -7.75
N LEU A 207 -4.75 -12.35 -8.13
CA LEU A 207 -3.63 -11.60 -8.69
C LEU A 207 -3.98 -10.93 -10.03
N GLU A 208 -4.71 -11.63 -10.90
CA GLU A 208 -5.19 -11.05 -12.15
C GLU A 208 -6.06 -9.81 -11.89
N TYR A 209 -6.99 -9.90 -10.93
CA TYR A 209 -7.83 -8.77 -10.55
C TYR A 209 -7.00 -7.53 -10.18
N PHE A 210 -5.99 -7.67 -9.31
CA PHE A 210 -5.15 -6.54 -8.87
C PHE A 210 -4.19 -6.05 -9.97
N THR A 211 -3.78 -6.91 -10.90
CA THR A 211 -2.86 -6.52 -11.99
C THR A 211 -3.58 -5.94 -13.21
N SER A 212 -4.90 -6.10 -13.32
CA SER A 212 -5.72 -5.61 -14.44
C SER A 212 -5.64 -4.09 -14.66
N SER A 213 -5.34 -3.32 -13.62
CA SER A 213 -5.25 -1.85 -13.67
C SER A 213 -3.85 -1.33 -14.01
N PHE A 214 -2.85 -2.19 -14.18
CA PHE A 214 -1.47 -1.73 -14.38
C PHE A 214 -1.31 -0.91 -15.66
N ALA A 215 -1.94 -1.32 -16.76
CA ALA A 215 -1.85 -0.59 -18.02
C ALA A 215 -2.45 0.83 -17.94
N SER A 216 -3.51 1.04 -17.15
CA SER A 216 -4.14 2.36 -16.99
C SER A 216 -3.36 3.24 -16.01
N ILE A 217 -2.86 2.67 -14.90
CA ILE A 217 -1.89 3.34 -14.02
C ILE A 217 -0.65 3.76 -14.83
N GLY A 218 -0.22 2.87 -15.73
CA GLY A 218 0.68 3.03 -16.87
C GLY A 218 0.74 4.39 -17.53
N GLN A 219 -0.43 4.98 -17.70
CA GLN A 219 -0.64 6.16 -18.54
C GLN A 219 -0.63 7.45 -17.71
N HIS A 220 -0.69 7.34 -16.38
CA HIS A 220 -0.97 8.48 -15.49
C HIS A 220 -0.20 8.35 -14.17
N TRP A 221 1.13 8.31 -14.25
CA TRP A 221 2.04 8.50 -13.12
C TRP A 221 2.90 9.76 -13.31
N ALA A 222 3.53 10.25 -12.23
CA ALA A 222 4.43 11.41 -12.28
C ALA A 222 5.82 11.02 -12.83
N ASN A 223 6.92 11.41 -12.16
CA ASN A 223 8.28 11.11 -12.64
C ASN A 223 8.87 9.82 -12.03
N ALA A 224 8.11 9.11 -11.19
CA ALA A 224 8.47 7.78 -10.66
C ALA A 224 7.78 6.68 -11.47
N HIS A 225 8.55 5.88 -12.22
CA HIS A 225 8.01 4.76 -12.99
C HIS A 225 7.85 3.53 -12.08
N PRO A 226 6.66 2.94 -11.95
CA PRO A 226 6.47 1.73 -11.16
C PRO A 226 7.11 0.50 -11.81
N GLY A 227 7.15 -0.60 -11.08
CA GLY A 227 7.70 -1.86 -11.53
C GLY A 227 7.91 -2.88 -10.39
N PRO A 228 8.45 -4.07 -10.70
CA PRO A 228 9.07 -4.44 -11.97
C PRO A 228 8.12 -4.68 -13.15
N GLU A 229 6.86 -5.07 -12.92
CA GLU A 229 5.80 -5.04 -13.94
C GLU A 229 4.95 -3.77 -13.79
N ALA A 230 4.56 -3.17 -14.91
CA ALA A 230 3.80 -1.91 -14.91
C ALA A 230 2.87 -1.76 -16.11
N LYS A 231 2.83 -2.75 -17.02
CA LYS A 231 2.18 -2.59 -18.33
C LYS A 231 1.18 -3.70 -18.63
N VAL A 232 1.36 -4.88 -18.07
CA VAL A 232 0.49 -6.03 -18.35
C VAL A 232 -0.05 -6.66 -17.09
N ASP A 233 -1.22 -7.27 -17.23
CA ASP A 233 -1.83 -8.10 -16.19
C ASP A 233 -1.09 -9.44 -16.02
N TYR A 234 -1.44 -10.15 -14.96
CA TYR A 234 -0.87 -11.46 -14.64
C TYR A 234 -1.11 -12.49 -15.74
N LEU A 235 -2.32 -12.61 -16.29
CA LEU A 235 -2.60 -13.65 -17.28
C LEU A 235 -1.77 -13.51 -18.54
N THR A 236 -1.52 -12.28 -18.96
CA THR A 236 -0.67 -11.95 -20.11
C THR A 236 0.78 -12.36 -19.84
N ALA A 237 1.28 -12.12 -18.64
CA ALA A 237 2.67 -12.38 -18.27
C ALA A 237 2.92 -13.77 -17.63
N LYS A 238 1.90 -14.57 -17.34
CA LYS A 238 2.01 -15.79 -16.52
C LYS A 238 3.03 -16.80 -17.05
N ASN A 239 3.17 -16.90 -18.37
CA ASN A 239 4.12 -17.81 -19.02
C ASN A 239 5.58 -17.34 -18.85
N GLU A 240 5.78 -16.06 -18.57
CA GLU A 240 7.07 -15.43 -18.35
C GLU A 240 7.47 -15.38 -16.87
N THR A 241 6.55 -15.64 -15.96
CA THR A 241 6.79 -15.69 -14.51
C THR A 241 6.88 -17.13 -13.98
N GLY A 242 7.34 -17.26 -12.74
CA GLY A 242 7.31 -18.53 -12.01
C GLY A 242 5.95 -18.81 -11.37
N PRO A 243 5.80 -19.97 -10.70
CA PRO A 243 4.59 -20.27 -9.95
C PRO A 243 4.40 -19.29 -8.78
N LEU A 244 3.15 -18.99 -8.49
CA LEU A 244 2.78 -18.27 -7.27
C LEU A 244 2.94 -19.18 -6.05
N GLY A 245 3.27 -18.58 -4.91
CA GLY A 245 3.39 -19.26 -3.65
C GLY A 245 4.21 -18.47 -2.64
N THR A 246 4.26 -19.00 -1.42
CA THR A 246 5.06 -18.42 -0.35
C THR A 246 6.28 -19.28 -0.07
N THR A 247 7.43 -18.65 0.22
CA THR A 247 8.55 -19.40 0.77
C THR A 247 8.40 -19.41 2.30
N PRO A 248 8.49 -20.58 2.98
CA PRO A 248 8.45 -20.61 4.44
C PRO A 248 9.57 -19.75 5.02
N SER A 249 9.23 -18.74 5.82
CA SER A 249 10.24 -17.98 6.56
C SER A 249 10.92 -18.87 7.61
N ILE A 250 12.14 -18.53 8.04
CA ILE A 250 12.80 -19.24 9.17
C ILE A 250 11.94 -19.14 10.44
N ILE A 251 11.20 -18.04 10.60
CA ILE A 251 10.21 -17.86 11.67
C ILE A 251 9.04 -18.84 11.48
N ALA A 252 8.60 -19.10 10.24
CA ALA A 252 7.57 -20.09 9.94
C ALA A 252 8.01 -21.51 10.33
N LYS A 253 9.28 -21.92 10.10
CA LYS A 253 9.76 -23.28 10.43
C LYS A 253 9.59 -23.74 11.89
N ALA A 254 9.32 -22.86 12.84
CA ALA A 254 8.92 -23.22 14.21
C ALA A 254 7.44 -23.64 14.32
N GLN A 255 6.86 -24.23 13.26
CA GLN A 255 5.41 -24.21 12.94
C GLN A 255 4.51 -25.26 13.62
N ASP A 256 5.03 -26.13 14.48
CA ASP A 256 4.23 -27.25 15.01
C ASP A 256 3.28 -26.89 16.17
N TYR A 257 3.19 -25.62 16.58
CA TYR A 257 2.39 -25.24 17.76
C TYR A 257 1.55 -23.96 17.55
N GLY A 258 0.41 -24.10 16.85
CA GLY A 258 -0.78 -23.23 16.90
C GLY A 258 -0.56 -21.70 16.93
N ARG A 259 -0.80 -21.00 15.81
CA ARG A 259 -0.61 -19.55 15.68
C ARG A 259 -1.90 -18.73 15.71
N ALA A 260 -1.79 -17.55 16.33
CA ALA A 260 -2.60 -16.38 16.01
C ALA A 260 -1.67 -15.26 15.48
N MET A 261 -2.02 -14.66 14.34
CA MET A 261 -1.31 -13.51 13.76
C MET A 261 -2.27 -12.32 13.69
N THR A 262 -1.82 -11.20 14.22
CA THR A 262 -2.51 -9.92 14.09
C THR A 262 -1.69 -9.00 13.19
N TRP A 263 -2.35 -8.40 12.21
CA TRP A 263 -1.73 -7.49 11.25
C TRP A 263 -2.48 -6.17 11.27
N TYR A 264 -1.73 -5.10 11.15
CA TYR A 264 -2.24 -3.76 10.92
C TYR A 264 -1.35 -3.04 9.91
N SER A 265 -1.93 -2.14 9.11
CA SER A 265 -1.13 -1.18 8.38
C SER A 265 -1.64 0.23 8.56
N ARG A 266 -0.71 1.16 8.41
CA ARG A 266 -0.95 2.58 8.39
C ARG A 266 -0.32 3.12 7.12
N ILE A 267 -1.13 3.64 6.23
CA ILE A 267 -0.67 4.39 5.07
C ILE A 267 -0.74 5.86 5.44
N VAL A 268 0.40 6.53 5.41
CA VAL A 268 0.49 7.99 5.58
C VAL A 268 0.67 8.58 4.19
N VAL A 269 -0.22 9.48 3.80
CA VAL A 269 -0.19 10.16 2.50
C VAL A 269 0.01 11.64 2.75
N TYR A 270 0.95 12.28 2.07
CA TYR A 270 1.29 13.65 2.41
C TYR A 270 1.82 14.44 1.23
N CYS A 271 1.51 15.72 1.27
CA CYS A 271 1.94 16.77 0.38
C CYS A 271 2.61 17.87 1.17
N SER A 272 3.38 18.69 0.48
CA SER A 272 3.93 19.93 1.03
C SER A 272 2.91 21.04 1.19
#